data_AF-A0A6N9U013-F1
#
_entry.id   AF-A0A6N9U013-F1
#
_cell.length_a   1.000
_cell.length_b   1.000
_cell.length_c   1.000
_cell.angle_alpha   90.00
_cell.angle_beta   90.00
_cell.angle_gamma   90.00
#
_symmetry.space_group_name_H-M   'P 1'
#
loop_
_entity.id
_entity.type
_entity.pdbx_description
1 polymer ?
#
loop_
_entity_poly.entity_id
_entity_poly.type
_entity_poly.pdbx_seq_one_letter_code
_entity_poly.pdbx_strand_id
1 'polypeptide(L)'
;MRARERADDVLRMYRLARTGGSPELLGWLARRADGWAGLLDGDGTVLQAVAGTARWPGQDAAKLASRAVRELTVRGARAYSLEAGGRTALLLPLDGAGDGRDTLLAVVAPRPVPDRLATLLADATMPLGLAWSSESVERKRRRVDLAEFRGREAVLHLLMTGQLSIAHQVAGALRPKLPDPVRVCVVECTGGQRDEVARICADASGGRTWIVRCPVYARHLILIMPVEPDAVSAPGGRGAGAGRGDRAPLDRTVAELVDDCVVGVSEAVPLSDTAAAYRQAFHALAVARGLPDRHARFGSAPEPALVAGAAGARWADALLAPLLTHLPRRSQDPGSQELAATLASWLAFSSHATQHLKIHRNTLAARLKLIGELLGLDLNRLAGQAALDLALCIRAAPARHRPDVRREHTAAPDLDAVLSGPGIQDWAAQQLRQIAPAGPTAEETLRTWLRCEAQLAPTAAELGISVPGTRKRLVRLEAVLHRSLLRTPSARYDLWTAFRAADLLA
;
A
#
# COMPACT_ATOMS: atom_id res chain seq x y z
N MET A 1 -53.83 -20.84 19.66
CA MET A 1 -53.44 -19.73 18.76
C MET A 1 -52.28 -18.90 19.33
N ARG A 2 -52.41 -18.33 20.53
CA ARG A 2 -51.42 -17.41 21.15
C ARG A 2 -49.99 -17.96 21.32
N ALA A 3 -49.83 -19.24 21.65
CA ALA A 3 -48.50 -19.87 21.79
C ALA A 3 -47.81 -20.13 20.44
N ARG A 4 -48.59 -20.35 19.37
CA ARG A 4 -48.07 -20.62 18.03
C ARG A 4 -47.52 -19.34 17.39
N GLU A 5 -48.24 -18.22 17.53
CA GLU A 5 -47.78 -16.89 17.11
C GLU A 5 -46.46 -16.49 17.77
N ARG A 6 -46.31 -16.72 19.09
CA ARG A 6 -45.06 -16.42 19.80
C ARG A 6 -43.91 -17.29 19.30
N ALA A 7 -44.14 -18.58 19.07
CA ALA A 7 -43.12 -19.48 18.52
C ALA A 7 -42.66 -19.04 17.13
N ASP A 8 -43.61 -18.63 16.27
CA ASP A 8 -43.30 -18.13 14.92
C ASP A 8 -42.51 -16.81 14.96
N ASP A 9 -42.87 -15.88 15.85
CA ASP A 9 -42.15 -14.63 16.05
C ASP A 9 -40.71 -14.88 16.56
N VAL A 10 -40.51 -15.78 17.53
CA VAL A 10 -39.19 -16.17 18.02
C VAL A 10 -38.33 -16.77 16.90
N LEU A 11 -38.86 -17.75 16.14
CA LEU A 11 -38.15 -18.36 15.01
C LEU A 11 -37.77 -17.31 13.95
N ARG A 12 -38.62 -16.30 13.74
CA ARG A 12 -38.35 -15.19 12.84
C ARG A 12 -37.23 -14.28 13.36
N MET A 13 -37.20 -13.96 14.66
CA MET A 13 -36.14 -13.15 15.26
C MET A 13 -34.76 -13.79 15.05
N TYR A 14 -34.62 -15.09 15.33
CA TYR A 14 -33.37 -15.81 15.10
C TYR A 14 -32.96 -15.83 13.63
N ARG A 15 -33.93 -15.97 12.71
CA ARG A 15 -33.64 -15.91 11.27
C ARG A 15 -33.13 -14.54 10.86
N LEU A 16 -33.79 -13.47 11.28
CA LEU A 16 -33.41 -12.08 10.98
C LEU A 16 -32.03 -11.75 11.55
N ALA A 17 -31.78 -12.09 12.82
CA ALA A 17 -30.48 -11.94 13.47
C ALA A 17 -29.35 -12.65 12.71
N ARG A 18 -29.63 -13.84 12.16
CA ARG A 18 -28.61 -14.65 11.44
C ARG A 18 -28.32 -14.14 10.03
N THR A 19 -29.33 -13.75 9.25
CA THR A 19 -29.13 -13.38 7.83
C THR A 19 -28.94 -11.87 7.63
N GLY A 20 -29.58 -11.07 8.47
CA GLY A 20 -29.64 -9.63 8.36
C GLY A 20 -28.98 -8.87 9.51
N GLY A 21 -28.56 -9.58 10.55
CA GLY A 21 -27.91 -8.99 11.71
C GLY A 21 -28.85 -8.21 12.62
N SER A 22 -28.25 -7.42 13.50
CA SER A 22 -28.95 -6.52 14.40
C SER A 22 -29.79 -5.44 13.68
N PRO A 23 -29.41 -4.88 12.51
CA PRO A 23 -30.24 -3.86 11.83
C PRO A 23 -31.59 -4.39 11.35
N GLU A 24 -31.63 -5.59 10.77
CA GLU A 24 -32.86 -6.21 10.26
C GLU A 24 -33.82 -6.60 11.39
N LEU A 25 -33.27 -7.11 12.50
CA LEU A 25 -34.07 -7.41 13.70
C LEU A 25 -34.61 -6.12 14.34
N LEU A 26 -33.80 -5.07 14.49
CA LEU A 26 -34.27 -3.77 14.98
C LEU A 26 -35.32 -3.16 14.06
N GLY A 27 -35.13 -3.24 12.74
CA GLY A 27 -36.14 -2.77 11.78
C GLY A 27 -37.46 -3.52 11.90
N TRP A 28 -37.40 -4.82 12.19
CA TRP A 28 -38.60 -5.61 12.46
C TRP A 28 -39.27 -5.23 13.78
N LEU A 29 -38.51 -5.00 14.86
CA LEU A 29 -39.04 -4.51 16.14
C LEU A 29 -39.65 -3.11 16.02
N ALA A 30 -38.98 -2.20 15.31
CA ALA A 30 -39.46 -0.84 15.09
C ALA A 30 -40.79 -0.83 14.32
N ARG A 31 -40.96 -1.72 13.34
CA ARG A 31 -42.23 -1.92 12.63
C ARG A 31 -43.33 -2.48 13.53
N ARG A 32 -43.01 -3.43 14.43
CA ARG A 32 -43.99 -3.97 15.40
C ARG A 32 -44.39 -2.96 16.47
N ALA A 33 -43.50 -2.02 16.77
CA ALA A 33 -43.76 -0.93 17.69
C ALA A 33 -44.45 0.29 17.04
N ASP A 34 -44.67 0.29 15.71
CA ASP A 34 -45.02 1.49 14.91
C ASP A 34 -44.20 2.73 15.33
N GLY A 35 -42.89 2.53 15.49
CA GLY A 35 -42.07 3.48 16.22
C GLY A 35 -40.59 3.35 15.91
N TRP A 36 -39.77 3.40 16.94
CA TRP A 36 -38.32 3.42 16.83
C TRP A 36 -37.73 2.30 17.67
N ALA A 37 -36.69 1.63 17.16
CA ALA A 37 -35.92 0.66 17.92
C ALA A 37 -34.42 0.95 17.77
N GLY A 38 -33.68 0.83 18.86
CA GLY A 38 -32.24 1.05 18.84
C GLY A 38 -31.52 0.39 20.01
N LEU A 39 -30.20 0.36 19.87
CA LEU A 39 -29.26 -0.07 20.89
C LEU A 39 -28.56 1.17 21.45
N LEU A 40 -28.49 1.27 22.77
CA LEU A 40 -27.80 2.36 23.46
C LEU A 40 -26.72 1.80 24.39
N ASP A 41 -25.66 2.59 24.59
CA ASP A 41 -24.69 2.37 25.65
C ASP A 41 -25.25 2.89 26.99
N GLY A 42 -24.58 2.56 28.11
CA GLY A 42 -25.03 2.90 29.47
C GLY A 42 -25.10 4.40 29.78
N ASP A 43 -24.46 5.23 28.96
CA ASP A 43 -24.53 6.70 29.02
C ASP A 43 -25.69 7.30 28.21
N GLY A 44 -26.44 6.46 27.48
CA GLY A 44 -27.52 6.86 26.59
C GLY A 44 -27.08 7.26 25.18
N THR A 45 -25.83 6.99 24.79
CA THR A 45 -25.35 7.14 23.41
C THR A 45 -26.01 6.08 22.51
N VAL A 46 -26.64 6.52 21.41
CA VAL A 46 -27.23 5.60 20.43
C VAL A 46 -26.12 4.93 19.61
N LEU A 47 -25.99 3.61 19.76
CA LEU A 47 -25.02 2.78 19.04
C LEU A 47 -25.53 2.39 17.65
N GLN A 48 -26.84 2.09 17.55
CA GLN A 48 -27.50 1.75 16.29
C GLN A 48 -29.01 1.95 16.45
N ALA A 49 -29.70 2.40 15.40
CA ALA A 49 -31.14 2.58 15.46
C ALA A 49 -31.81 2.48 14.09
N VAL A 50 -33.08 2.08 14.09
CA VAL A 50 -33.94 2.00 12.91
C VAL A 50 -35.32 2.57 13.25
N ALA A 51 -35.87 3.38 12.34
CA ALA A 51 -37.25 3.84 12.42
C ALA A 51 -38.16 2.88 11.64
N GLY A 52 -39.31 2.52 12.25
CA GLY A 52 -40.30 1.60 11.69
C GLY A 52 -41.27 2.27 10.72
N THR A 53 -41.55 3.56 10.90
CA THR A 53 -42.41 4.37 10.03
C THR A 53 -41.89 5.81 9.92
N ALA A 54 -42.22 6.51 8.81
CA ALA A 54 -41.85 7.92 8.59
C ALA A 54 -42.69 8.91 9.42
N ARG A 55 -43.57 8.40 10.29
CA ARG A 55 -44.58 9.16 11.02
C ARG A 55 -43.97 10.10 12.09
N TRP A 56 -42.71 9.90 12.48
CA TRP A 56 -42.06 10.66 13.55
C TRP A 56 -40.56 10.91 13.30
N PRO A 57 -40.01 12.07 13.69
CA PRO A 57 -38.58 12.34 13.61
C PRO A 57 -37.78 11.39 14.51
N GLY A 58 -36.90 10.58 13.92
CA GLY A 58 -36.06 9.62 14.67
C GLY A 58 -35.17 10.26 15.75
N GLN A 59 -34.85 11.55 15.62
CA GLN A 59 -34.08 12.31 16.62
C GLN A 59 -34.84 12.49 17.94
N ASP A 60 -36.17 12.67 17.91
CA ASP A 60 -36.94 12.87 19.14
C ASP A 60 -37.14 11.55 19.90
N ALA A 61 -37.31 10.44 19.17
CA ALA A 61 -37.33 9.11 19.75
C ALA A 61 -35.98 8.75 20.39
N ALA A 62 -34.87 9.04 19.70
CA ALA A 62 -33.53 8.87 20.24
C ALA A 62 -33.32 9.69 21.53
N LYS A 63 -33.71 10.98 21.55
CA LYS A 63 -33.62 11.83 22.75
C LYS A 63 -34.42 11.26 23.93
N LEU A 64 -35.62 10.74 23.68
CA LEU A 64 -36.45 10.12 24.72
C LEU A 64 -35.80 8.84 25.25
N ALA A 65 -35.29 7.98 24.37
CA ALA A 65 -34.56 6.77 24.75
C ALA A 65 -33.31 7.10 25.58
N SER A 66 -32.48 8.06 25.16
CA SER A 66 -31.30 8.51 25.92
C SER A 66 -31.68 9.10 27.29
N ARG A 67 -32.80 9.82 27.38
CA ARG A 67 -33.33 10.30 28.67
C ARG A 67 -33.75 9.12 29.57
N ALA A 68 -34.44 8.14 29.00
CA ALA A 68 -34.85 6.95 29.73
C ALA A 68 -33.63 6.18 30.28
N VAL A 69 -32.51 6.11 29.53
CA VAL A 69 -31.27 5.48 30.01
C VAL A 69 -30.71 6.23 31.22
N ARG A 70 -30.64 7.57 31.17
CA ARG A 70 -30.18 8.36 32.33
C ARG A 70 -31.06 8.13 33.57
N GLU A 71 -32.37 8.07 33.40
CA GLU A 71 -33.29 7.79 34.51
C GLU A 71 -33.18 6.35 35.03
N LEU A 72 -32.96 5.37 34.15
CA LEU A 72 -32.66 3.98 34.52
C LEU A 72 -31.38 3.90 35.37
N THR A 73 -30.31 4.58 34.95
CA THR A 73 -29.02 4.61 35.65
C THR A 73 -29.13 5.26 37.02
N VAL A 74 -29.80 6.41 37.13
CA VAL A 74 -30.04 7.08 38.44
C VAL A 74 -30.81 6.19 39.40
N ARG A 75 -31.71 5.34 38.89
CA ARG A 75 -32.55 4.45 39.70
C ARG A 75 -31.91 3.10 40.00
N GLY A 76 -30.77 2.76 39.38
CA GLY A 76 -30.14 1.43 39.51
C GLY A 76 -31.03 0.29 39.01
N ALA A 77 -31.95 0.56 38.07
CA ALA A 77 -32.88 -0.44 37.53
C ALA A 77 -32.26 -1.23 36.37
N ARG A 78 -32.69 -2.49 36.16
CA ARG A 78 -32.23 -3.30 35.01
C ARG A 78 -33.06 -3.10 33.75
N ALA A 79 -34.34 -2.78 33.91
CA ALA A 79 -35.26 -2.46 32.83
C ALA A 79 -36.07 -1.24 33.27
N TYR A 80 -36.48 -0.41 32.32
CA TYR A 80 -37.19 0.83 32.63
C TYR A 80 -38.18 1.20 31.54
N SER A 81 -39.27 1.86 31.93
CA SER A 81 -40.25 2.43 31.02
C SER A 81 -40.39 3.91 31.36
N LEU A 82 -40.19 4.77 30.37
CA LEU A 82 -40.37 6.21 30.50
C LEU A 82 -41.44 6.68 29.53
N GLU A 83 -42.42 7.39 30.04
CA GLU A 83 -43.49 7.91 29.22
C GLU A 83 -43.42 9.44 29.12
N ALA A 84 -43.49 9.97 27.90
CA ALA A 84 -43.44 11.41 27.64
C ALA A 84 -44.10 11.74 26.31
N GLY A 85 -44.92 12.80 26.29
CA GLY A 85 -45.49 13.35 25.04
C GLY A 85 -46.29 12.35 24.21
N GLY A 86 -47.12 11.52 24.85
CA GLY A 86 -47.92 10.49 24.17
C GLY A 86 -47.13 9.28 23.66
N ARG A 87 -45.88 9.13 24.10
CA ARG A 87 -44.97 8.03 23.74
C ARG A 87 -44.46 7.33 24.98
N THR A 88 -44.04 6.09 24.79
CA THR A 88 -43.41 5.28 25.84
C THR A 88 -42.11 4.69 25.30
N ALA A 89 -41.01 4.93 26.01
CA ALA A 89 -39.71 4.32 25.79
C ALA A 89 -39.54 3.13 26.73
N LEU A 90 -39.38 1.94 26.16
CA LEU A 90 -39.11 0.68 26.87
C LEU A 90 -37.64 0.35 26.75
N LEU A 91 -36.97 0.11 27.89
CA LEU A 91 -35.57 -0.27 27.98
C LEU A 91 -35.43 -1.67 28.57
N LEU A 92 -34.71 -2.55 27.88
CA LEU A 92 -34.32 -3.87 28.35
C LEU A 92 -32.81 -4.07 28.14
N PRO A 93 -32.11 -4.76 29.06
CA PRO A 93 -30.71 -5.10 28.87
C PRO A 93 -30.58 -6.19 27.80
N LEU A 94 -29.52 -6.12 27.01
CA LEU A 94 -29.10 -7.26 26.21
C LEU A 94 -28.26 -8.18 27.09
N ASP A 95 -28.67 -9.43 27.24
CA ASP A 95 -27.86 -10.43 27.92
C ASP A 95 -26.67 -10.81 27.02
N GLY A 96 -25.48 -10.33 27.38
CA GLY A 96 -24.22 -10.64 26.71
C GLY A 96 -23.25 -11.36 27.64
N ALA A 97 -22.70 -12.50 27.22
CA ALA A 97 -21.80 -13.36 28.00
C ALA A 97 -20.36 -12.81 28.14
N GLY A 98 -20.15 -11.50 28.28
CA GLY A 98 -18.82 -10.90 28.30
C GLY A 98 -18.72 -9.64 29.16
N ASP A 99 -17.57 -9.52 29.83
CA ASP A 99 -17.20 -8.68 30.98
C ASP A 99 -17.22 -7.14 30.77
N GLY A 100 -18.28 -6.62 30.14
CA GLY A 100 -18.55 -5.19 30.08
C GLY A 100 -19.33 -4.76 28.86
N ARG A 101 -20.60 -4.37 29.07
CA ARG A 101 -21.13 -3.02 28.88
C ARG A 101 -22.66 -3.06 28.82
N ASP A 102 -23.27 -2.06 29.47
CA ASP A 102 -24.69 -1.77 29.62
C ASP A 102 -25.39 -1.48 28.28
N THR A 103 -25.33 -2.43 27.33
CA THR A 103 -26.03 -2.28 26.05
C THR A 103 -27.51 -2.53 26.28
N LEU A 104 -28.30 -1.49 26.07
CA LEU A 104 -29.75 -1.50 26.28
C LEU A 104 -30.46 -1.55 24.92
N LEU A 105 -31.40 -2.48 24.77
CA LEU A 105 -32.43 -2.40 23.75
C LEU A 105 -33.45 -1.35 24.20
N ALA A 106 -33.62 -0.32 23.37
CA ALA A 106 -34.65 0.66 23.54
C ALA A 106 -35.67 0.62 22.40
N VAL A 107 -36.94 0.66 22.76
CA VAL A 107 -38.03 0.82 21.80
C VAL A 107 -38.93 1.96 22.23
N VAL A 108 -39.15 2.90 21.32
CA VAL A 108 -40.08 4.01 21.52
C VAL A 108 -41.32 3.75 20.68
N ALA A 109 -42.46 3.59 21.35
CA ALA A 109 -43.75 3.31 20.74
C ALA A 109 -44.76 4.43 21.07
N PRO A 110 -45.76 4.67 20.20
CA PRO A 110 -46.89 5.53 20.54
C PRO A 110 -47.72 4.92 21.68
N ARG A 111 -48.44 5.75 22.42
CA ARG A 111 -49.47 5.27 23.36
C ARG A 111 -50.81 5.02 22.66
N PRO A 112 -51.58 4.01 23.10
CA PRO A 112 -51.18 2.98 24.07
C PRO A 112 -50.13 2.03 23.48
N VAL A 113 -49.21 1.55 24.33
CA VAL A 113 -48.20 0.58 23.91
C VAL A 113 -48.90 -0.69 23.39
N PRO A 114 -48.54 -1.22 22.22
CA PRO A 114 -49.16 -2.43 21.69
C PRO A 114 -49.09 -3.60 22.67
N ASP A 115 -50.20 -4.33 22.80
CA ASP A 115 -50.26 -5.54 23.61
C ASP A 115 -49.15 -6.51 23.20
N ARG A 116 -48.49 -7.11 24.19
CA ARG A 116 -47.34 -8.04 24.03
C ARG A 116 -46.03 -7.43 23.56
N LEU A 117 -45.93 -6.12 23.29
CA LEU A 117 -44.64 -5.53 22.87
C LEU A 117 -43.54 -5.80 23.89
N ALA A 118 -43.80 -5.64 25.20
CA ALA A 118 -42.82 -5.92 26.23
C ALA A 118 -42.32 -7.39 26.22
N THR A 119 -43.21 -8.36 26.02
CA THR A 119 -42.86 -9.79 25.88
C THR A 119 -42.04 -10.03 24.61
N LEU A 120 -42.42 -9.39 23.50
CA LEU A 120 -41.70 -9.47 22.24
C LEU A 120 -40.27 -8.93 22.36
N LEU A 121 -40.09 -7.81 23.08
CA LEU A 121 -38.78 -7.22 23.33
C LEU A 121 -37.92 -8.12 24.22
N ALA A 122 -38.52 -8.74 25.24
CA ALA A 122 -37.83 -9.72 26.08
C ALA A 122 -37.39 -10.95 25.28
N ASP A 123 -38.24 -11.47 24.38
CA ASP A 123 -37.88 -12.59 23.50
C ASP A 123 -36.78 -12.20 22.48
N ALA A 124 -36.65 -10.91 22.16
CA ALA A 124 -35.67 -10.40 21.21
C ALA A 124 -34.29 -10.11 21.82
N THR A 125 -34.16 -10.00 23.15
CA THR A 125 -32.88 -9.61 23.79
C THR A 125 -31.76 -10.60 23.47
N MET A 126 -32.02 -11.91 23.53
CA MET A 126 -31.03 -12.94 23.24
C MET A 126 -30.57 -12.92 21.77
N PRO A 127 -31.44 -13.10 20.75
CA PRO A 127 -31.00 -13.12 19.36
C PRO A 127 -30.34 -11.80 18.94
N LEU A 128 -30.80 -10.67 19.50
CA LEU A 128 -30.18 -9.37 19.26
C LEU A 128 -28.82 -9.23 19.95
N GLY A 129 -28.66 -9.72 21.18
CA GLY A 129 -27.40 -9.73 21.92
C GLY A 129 -26.32 -10.59 21.23
N LEU A 130 -26.68 -11.77 20.72
CA LEU A 130 -25.77 -12.62 19.94
C LEU A 130 -25.36 -11.95 18.62
N ALA A 131 -26.30 -11.42 17.86
CA ALA A 131 -25.98 -10.71 16.60
C ALA A 131 -25.08 -9.50 16.86
N TRP A 132 -25.43 -8.67 17.85
CA TRP A 132 -24.69 -7.47 18.20
C TRP A 132 -23.27 -7.78 18.68
N SER A 133 -23.08 -8.80 19.51
CA SER A 133 -21.75 -9.20 20.00
C SER A 133 -20.86 -9.70 18.87
N SER A 134 -21.38 -10.58 17.99
CA SER A 134 -20.67 -11.07 16.81
C SER A 134 -20.26 -9.92 15.88
N GLU A 135 -21.20 -9.02 15.55
CA GLU A 135 -20.93 -7.84 14.72
C GLU A 135 -19.95 -6.88 15.37
N SER A 136 -20.00 -6.72 16.70
CA SER A 136 -19.09 -5.85 17.43
C SER A 136 -17.67 -6.39 17.44
N VAL A 137 -17.49 -7.70 17.59
CA VAL A 137 -16.20 -8.37 17.45
C VAL A 137 -15.66 -8.21 16.03
N GLU A 138 -16.49 -8.43 15.02
CA GLU A 138 -16.10 -8.29 13.62
C GLU A 138 -15.74 -6.82 13.28
N ARG A 139 -16.51 -5.83 13.75
CA ARG A 139 -16.19 -4.41 13.60
C ARG A 139 -14.86 -4.05 14.28
N LYS A 140 -14.63 -4.55 15.50
CA LYS A 140 -13.37 -4.34 16.22
C LYS A 140 -12.19 -4.97 15.46
N ARG A 141 -12.34 -6.21 14.99
CA ARG A 141 -11.35 -6.93 14.18
C ARG A 141 -10.99 -6.15 12.92
N ARG A 142 -11.98 -5.76 12.12
CA ARG A 142 -11.76 -4.94 10.91
C ARG A 142 -11.03 -3.64 11.18
N ARG A 143 -11.33 -2.98 12.30
CA ARG A 143 -10.64 -1.74 12.70
C ARG A 143 -9.17 -1.99 13.05
N VAL A 144 -8.88 -3.10 13.72
CA VAL A 144 -7.50 -3.54 14.01
C VAL A 144 -6.77 -3.88 12.70
N ASP A 145 -7.38 -4.68 11.82
CA ASP A 145 -6.80 -5.06 10.53
C ASP A 145 -6.50 -3.82 9.67
N LEU A 146 -7.42 -2.85 9.65
CA LEU A 146 -7.21 -1.58 8.93
C LEU A 146 -6.08 -0.75 9.55
N ALA A 147 -6.01 -0.67 10.89
CA ALA A 147 -4.95 0.05 11.59
C ALA A 147 -3.59 -0.60 11.34
N GLU A 148 -3.51 -1.93 11.36
CA GLU A 148 -2.31 -2.69 11.02
C GLU A 148 -1.91 -2.44 9.57
N PHE A 149 -2.85 -2.54 8.61
CA PHE A 149 -2.58 -2.25 7.21
C PHE A 149 -2.00 -0.85 7.00
N ARG A 150 -2.61 0.17 7.63
CA ARG A 150 -2.13 1.55 7.57
C ARG A 150 -0.78 1.74 8.23
N GLY A 151 -0.52 1.06 9.35
CA GLY A 151 0.78 1.08 10.02
C GLY A 151 1.88 0.47 9.15
N ARG A 152 1.61 -0.67 8.51
CA ARG A 152 2.53 -1.33 7.57
C ARG A 152 2.81 -0.48 6.32
N GLU A 153 1.79 0.18 5.81
CA GLU A 153 1.90 1.14 4.69
C GLU A 153 2.78 2.35 5.08
N ALA A 154 2.61 2.88 6.30
CA ALA A 154 3.43 3.99 6.81
C ALA A 154 4.90 3.59 6.97
N VAL A 155 5.17 2.40 7.49
CA VAL A 155 6.55 1.86 7.58
C VAL A 155 7.18 1.72 6.20
N LEU A 156 6.46 1.18 5.22
CA LEU A 156 6.96 1.12 3.84
C LEU A 156 7.32 2.51 3.33
N HIS A 157 6.46 3.52 3.52
CA HIS A 157 6.75 4.88 3.08
C HIS A 157 8.01 5.47 3.74
N LEU A 158 8.22 5.22 5.04
CA LEU A 158 9.42 5.64 5.75
C LEU A 158 10.69 4.94 5.22
N LEU A 159 10.61 3.64 4.90
CA LEU A 159 11.70 2.91 4.26
C LEU A 159 11.99 3.45 2.85
N MET A 160 10.96 3.73 2.06
CA MET A 160 11.10 4.29 0.70
C MET A 160 11.69 5.72 0.70
N THR A 161 11.61 6.44 1.80
CA THR A 161 12.14 7.81 1.97
C THR A 161 13.42 7.87 2.81
N GLY A 162 13.98 6.72 3.20
CA GLY A 162 15.23 6.64 3.96
C GLY A 162 15.13 6.97 5.46
N GLN A 163 13.92 7.09 6.02
CA GLN A 163 13.67 7.43 7.43
C GLN A 163 13.73 6.18 8.33
N LEU A 164 14.88 5.50 8.34
CA LEU A 164 15.04 4.17 8.94
C LEU A 164 14.76 4.12 10.45
N SER A 165 15.14 5.15 11.21
CA SER A 165 14.92 5.19 12.67
C SER A 165 13.43 5.24 13.01
N ILE A 166 12.68 6.11 12.34
CA ILE A 166 11.23 6.26 12.51
C ILE A 166 10.52 5.00 12.00
N ALA A 167 10.99 4.40 10.90
CA ALA A 167 10.46 3.14 10.40
C ALA A 167 10.53 2.04 11.46
N HIS A 168 11.67 1.88 12.16
CA HIS A 168 11.81 0.92 13.25
C HIS A 168 10.89 1.22 14.43
N GLN A 169 10.74 2.50 14.82
CA GLN A 169 9.86 2.91 15.92
C GLN A 169 8.41 2.53 15.64
N VAL A 170 7.90 2.87 14.45
CA VAL A 170 6.53 2.55 14.04
C VAL A 170 6.35 1.03 13.87
N ALA A 171 7.33 0.36 13.28
CA ALA A 171 7.29 -1.09 13.11
C ALA A 171 7.35 -1.87 14.43
N GLY A 172 7.90 -1.29 15.50
CA GLY A 172 7.98 -1.91 16.82
C GLY A 172 6.62 -2.25 17.45
N ALA A 173 5.56 -1.55 17.04
CA ALA A 173 4.18 -1.84 17.44
C ALA A 173 3.53 -2.98 16.63
N LEU A 174 4.21 -3.49 15.60
CA LEU A 174 3.72 -4.47 14.64
C LEU A 174 4.63 -5.71 14.62
N ARG A 175 4.14 -6.80 14.01
CA ARG A 175 4.91 -8.04 13.81
C ARG A 175 4.91 -8.43 12.33
N PRO A 176 5.94 -9.10 11.80
CA PRO A 176 7.23 -9.43 12.43
C PRO A 176 8.12 -8.19 12.59
N LYS A 177 9.27 -8.32 13.26
CA LYS A 177 10.30 -7.25 13.23
C LYS A 177 10.79 -7.05 11.80
N LEU A 178 11.16 -5.83 11.44
CA LEU A 178 11.79 -5.57 10.14
C LEU A 178 13.12 -6.35 10.06
N PRO A 179 13.31 -7.18 9.02
CA PRO A 179 14.57 -7.88 8.82
C PRO A 179 15.66 -6.92 8.31
N ASP A 180 16.91 -7.27 8.55
CA ASP A 180 18.09 -6.62 7.95
C ASP A 180 19.24 -7.63 7.93
N PRO A 181 19.78 -8.04 6.76
CA PRO A 181 19.43 -7.62 5.40
C PRO A 181 18.07 -8.17 4.91
N VAL A 182 17.58 -7.61 3.79
CA VAL A 182 16.28 -7.91 3.19
C VAL A 182 16.36 -8.31 1.72
N ARG A 183 15.39 -9.10 1.26
CA ARG A 183 15.00 -9.22 -0.15
C ARG A 183 13.57 -8.69 -0.30
N VAL A 184 13.35 -7.81 -1.27
CA VAL A 184 12.00 -7.31 -1.61
C VAL A 184 11.44 -8.17 -2.73
N CYS A 185 10.20 -8.61 -2.57
CA CYS A 185 9.45 -9.35 -3.57
C CYS A 185 8.14 -8.61 -3.88
N VAL A 186 7.88 -8.35 -5.16
CA VAL A 186 6.63 -7.76 -5.63
C VAL A 186 5.81 -8.85 -6.29
N VAL A 187 4.60 -9.07 -5.78
CA VAL A 187 3.66 -10.07 -6.29
C VAL A 187 2.51 -9.34 -6.98
N GLU A 188 2.35 -9.54 -8.28
CA GLU A 188 1.17 -9.08 -9.03
C GLU A 188 0.07 -10.13 -8.94
N CYS A 189 -0.99 -9.81 -8.20
CA CYS A 189 -2.15 -10.66 -7.96
C CYS A 189 -3.23 -10.44 -9.04
N THR A 190 -4.09 -11.43 -9.25
CA THR A 190 -5.35 -11.24 -9.98
C THR A 190 -6.36 -10.45 -9.16
N GLY A 191 -7.42 -9.96 -9.82
CA GLY A 191 -8.35 -9.02 -9.21
C GLY A 191 -9.12 -9.67 -8.05
N GLY A 192 -9.10 -9.05 -6.87
CA GLY A 192 -9.83 -9.51 -5.69
C GLY A 192 -9.11 -10.56 -4.83
N GLN A 193 -7.99 -11.13 -5.27
CA GLN A 193 -7.29 -12.20 -4.53
C GLN A 193 -6.18 -11.70 -3.60
N ARG A 194 -5.90 -10.40 -3.58
CA ARG A 194 -4.78 -9.83 -2.82
C ARG A 194 -4.74 -10.27 -1.34
N ASP A 195 -5.90 -10.31 -0.69
CA ASP A 195 -5.97 -10.66 0.74
C ASP A 195 -5.74 -12.16 0.96
N GLU A 196 -6.18 -12.99 0.00
CA GLU A 196 -5.87 -14.41 -0.02
C GLU A 196 -4.37 -14.65 -0.14
N VAL A 197 -3.75 -14.03 -1.14
CA VAL A 197 -2.31 -14.14 -1.41
C VAL A 197 -1.51 -13.64 -0.21
N ALA A 198 -1.94 -12.57 0.44
CA ALA A 198 -1.27 -12.08 1.65
C ALA A 198 -1.29 -13.12 2.80
N ARG A 199 -2.41 -13.84 3.00
CA ARG A 199 -2.51 -14.92 3.99
C ARG A 199 -1.60 -16.09 3.62
N ILE A 200 -1.65 -16.55 2.37
CA ILE A 200 -0.78 -17.63 1.86
C ILE A 200 0.70 -17.29 2.07
N CYS A 201 1.12 -16.07 1.72
CA CYS A 201 2.49 -15.60 1.91
C CYS A 201 2.88 -15.54 3.41
N ALA A 202 1.97 -15.10 4.29
CA ALA A 202 2.21 -15.07 5.73
C ALA A 202 2.45 -16.49 6.27
N ASP A 203 1.61 -17.45 5.88
CA ASP A 203 1.71 -18.84 6.31
C ASP A 203 2.96 -19.51 5.75
N ALA A 204 3.25 -19.33 4.46
CA ALA A 204 4.44 -19.90 3.80
C ALA A 204 5.75 -19.36 4.40
N SER A 205 5.78 -18.10 4.81
CA SER A 205 6.95 -17.47 5.45
C SER A 205 7.13 -17.83 6.94
N GLY A 206 6.15 -18.49 7.55
CA GLY A 206 6.09 -18.71 8.99
C GLY A 206 5.95 -17.40 9.78
N GLY A 207 5.27 -16.40 9.20
CA GLY A 207 5.05 -15.08 9.81
C GLY A 207 6.29 -14.20 9.92
N ARG A 208 7.38 -14.51 9.20
CA ARG A 208 8.66 -13.76 9.25
C ARG A 208 8.78 -12.68 8.18
N THR A 209 7.90 -12.68 7.19
CA THR A 209 7.88 -11.69 6.12
C THR A 209 7.00 -10.50 6.48
N TRP A 210 7.47 -9.30 6.18
CA TRP A 210 6.66 -8.09 6.31
C TRP A 210 5.87 -7.86 5.02
N ILE A 211 4.54 -7.96 5.10
CA ILE A 211 3.64 -7.93 3.94
C ILE A 211 2.90 -6.60 3.89
N VAL A 212 2.97 -5.89 2.76
CA VAL A 212 2.33 -4.59 2.57
C VAL A 212 1.58 -4.59 1.25
N ARG A 213 0.33 -4.08 1.22
CA ARG A 213 -0.32 -3.81 -0.07
C ARG A 213 0.35 -2.60 -0.71
N CYS A 214 0.68 -2.68 -2.00
CA CYS A 214 1.25 -1.54 -2.70
C CYS A 214 0.23 -0.37 -2.70
N PRO A 215 0.62 0.84 -2.26
CA PRO A 215 -0.28 2.00 -2.24
C PRO A 215 -0.58 2.53 -3.65
N VAL A 216 0.29 2.22 -4.62
CA VAL A 216 0.19 2.67 -6.02
C VAL A 216 -0.59 1.67 -6.88
N TYR A 217 -0.16 0.41 -6.88
CA TYR A 217 -0.73 -0.60 -7.75
C TYR A 217 -1.71 -1.46 -6.99
N ALA A 218 -3.01 -1.38 -7.31
CA ALA A 218 -4.10 -2.10 -6.64
C ALA A 218 -4.06 -3.64 -6.78
N ARG A 219 -3.14 -4.17 -7.60
CA ARG A 219 -2.91 -5.61 -7.74
C ARG A 219 -1.61 -6.09 -7.10
N HIS A 220 -0.75 -5.19 -6.60
CA HIS A 220 0.56 -5.60 -6.09
C HIS A 220 0.57 -5.80 -4.57
N LEU A 221 1.23 -6.86 -4.11
CA LEU A 221 1.74 -7.00 -2.75
C LEU A 221 3.25 -6.79 -2.76
N ILE A 222 3.77 -6.19 -1.69
CA ILE A 222 5.19 -5.98 -1.45
C ILE A 222 5.54 -6.80 -0.21
N LEU A 223 6.45 -7.75 -0.39
CA LEU A 223 6.98 -8.63 0.63
C LEU A 223 8.41 -8.17 0.95
N ILE A 224 8.68 -7.76 2.18
CA ILE A 224 10.04 -7.50 2.67
C ILE A 224 10.44 -8.72 3.49
N MET A 225 11.28 -9.56 2.89
CA MET A 225 11.64 -10.87 3.40
C MET A 225 13.01 -10.83 4.04
N PRO A 226 13.25 -11.56 5.15
CA PRO A 226 14.60 -11.80 5.61
C PRO A 226 15.39 -12.56 4.55
N VAL A 227 16.66 -12.20 4.41
CA VAL A 227 17.59 -13.06 3.68
C VAL A 227 17.90 -14.24 4.60
N GLU A 228 17.35 -15.41 4.30
CA GLU A 228 17.86 -16.65 4.89
C GLU A 228 19.36 -16.68 4.54
N PRO A 229 20.26 -16.95 5.51
CA PRO A 229 21.65 -17.18 5.17
C PRO A 229 21.63 -18.31 4.15
N ASP A 230 21.99 -17.97 2.90
CA ASP A 230 22.13 -18.96 1.86
C ASP A 230 23.00 -20.06 2.49
N ALA A 231 22.56 -21.32 2.43
CA ALA A 231 23.42 -22.44 2.73
C ALA A 231 24.54 -22.41 1.69
N VAL A 232 25.52 -21.53 1.90
CA VAL A 232 26.76 -21.49 1.17
C VAL A 232 27.30 -22.89 1.39
N SER A 233 27.37 -23.64 0.29
CA SER A 233 28.11 -24.88 0.24
C SER A 233 29.51 -24.57 0.75
N ALA A 234 29.74 -24.81 2.03
CA ALA A 234 31.09 -24.86 2.57
C ALA A 234 31.79 -25.99 1.80
N PRO A 235 32.91 -25.73 1.10
CA PRO A 235 33.67 -26.81 0.52
C PRO A 235 34.33 -27.57 1.66
N GLY A 236 33.73 -28.71 2.03
CA GLY A 236 34.30 -29.65 3.00
C GLY A 236 33.56 -29.69 4.33
N GLY A 237 32.70 -30.70 4.49
CA GLY A 237 32.07 -30.98 5.77
C GLY A 237 31.08 -32.14 5.66
N ARG A 238 31.57 -33.37 5.49
CA ARG A 238 30.76 -34.57 5.72
C ARG A 238 30.47 -34.65 7.22
N GLY A 239 29.21 -34.50 7.63
CA GLY A 239 28.80 -34.67 9.02
C GLY A 239 27.28 -34.60 9.18
N ALA A 240 26.68 -35.72 9.57
CA ALA A 240 25.26 -35.97 9.68
C ALA A 240 24.49 -34.99 10.59
N GLY A 241 23.31 -34.58 10.11
CA GLY A 241 22.28 -33.89 10.88
C GLY A 241 20.96 -33.96 10.13
N ALA A 242 20.12 -34.95 10.46
CA ALA A 242 18.82 -35.18 9.87
C ALA A 242 17.84 -34.02 10.19
N GLY A 243 17.05 -33.59 9.19
CA GLY A 243 15.79 -32.88 9.43
C GLY A 243 15.77 -31.35 9.26
N ARG A 244 16.27 -30.81 8.14
CA ARG A 244 15.78 -29.52 7.62
C ARG A 244 15.49 -29.68 6.14
N GLY A 245 14.22 -29.95 5.83
CA GLY A 245 13.76 -30.26 4.49
C GLY A 245 14.15 -29.18 3.48
N ASP A 246 14.43 -29.66 2.28
CA ASP A 246 14.65 -28.96 1.01
C ASP A 246 13.45 -28.05 0.67
N ARG A 247 13.27 -26.97 1.44
CA ARG A 247 12.15 -26.07 1.29
C ARG A 247 12.54 -25.07 0.21
N ALA A 248 11.82 -25.10 -0.91
CA ALA A 248 12.01 -24.16 -2.00
C ALA A 248 12.02 -22.72 -1.45
N PRO A 249 12.88 -21.84 -1.99
CA PRO A 249 12.90 -20.43 -1.61
C PRO A 249 11.48 -19.83 -1.60
N LEU A 250 11.17 -19.01 -0.59
CA LEU A 250 9.82 -18.46 -0.37
C LEU A 250 9.28 -17.73 -1.61
N ASP A 251 10.15 -17.05 -2.36
CA ASP A 251 9.79 -16.35 -3.60
C ASP A 251 9.31 -17.29 -4.72
N ARG A 252 9.95 -18.45 -4.89
CA ARG A 252 9.46 -19.48 -5.82
C ARG A 252 8.18 -20.13 -5.32
N THR A 253 8.14 -20.42 -4.02
CA THR A 253 6.97 -21.00 -3.35
C THR A 253 5.73 -20.11 -3.58
N VAL A 254 5.87 -18.78 -3.52
CA VAL A 254 4.76 -17.85 -3.77
C VAL A 254 4.25 -17.90 -5.21
N ALA A 255 5.14 -18.05 -6.20
CA ALA A 255 4.75 -18.18 -7.61
C ALA A 255 4.08 -19.53 -7.93
N GLU A 256 4.45 -20.58 -7.19
CA GLU A 256 3.90 -21.94 -7.33
C GLU A 256 2.57 -22.10 -6.56
N LEU A 257 2.42 -21.48 -5.40
CA LEU A 257 1.22 -21.63 -4.56
C LEU A 257 -0.02 -20.90 -5.10
N VAL A 258 0.15 -19.94 -5.99
CA VAL A 258 -0.95 -19.15 -6.56
C VAL A 258 -0.79 -19.07 -8.07
N ASP A 259 -1.53 -19.93 -8.77
CA ASP A 259 -1.41 -20.19 -10.21
C ASP A 259 -1.50 -18.94 -11.11
N ASP A 260 -2.06 -17.84 -10.66
CA ASP A 260 -2.16 -16.60 -11.45
C ASP A 260 -1.27 -15.45 -10.96
N CYS A 261 -0.41 -15.67 -9.97
CA CYS A 261 0.50 -14.64 -9.49
C CYS A 261 1.77 -14.55 -10.34
N VAL A 262 2.23 -13.33 -10.55
CA VAL A 262 3.54 -13.06 -11.16
C VAL A 262 4.45 -12.42 -10.12
N VAL A 263 5.68 -12.90 -10.01
CA VAL A 263 6.60 -12.60 -8.92
C VAL A 263 7.90 -12.01 -9.44
N GLY A 264 8.26 -10.82 -8.97
CA GLY A 264 9.56 -10.21 -9.19
C GLY A 264 10.31 -10.02 -7.88
N VAL A 265 11.60 -10.35 -7.85
CA VAL A 265 12.41 -10.37 -6.62
C VAL A 265 13.66 -9.53 -6.79
N SER A 266 14.03 -8.76 -5.77
CA SER A 266 15.27 -7.98 -5.74
C SER A 266 16.49 -8.82 -5.39
N GLU A 267 17.67 -8.20 -5.45
CA GLU A 267 18.84 -8.73 -4.74
C GLU A 267 18.70 -8.59 -3.22
N ALA A 268 19.62 -9.20 -2.49
CA ALA A 268 19.75 -9.00 -1.04
C ALA A 268 20.41 -7.63 -0.77
N VAL A 269 19.72 -6.77 -0.02
CA VAL A 269 20.20 -5.42 0.29
C VAL A 269 20.03 -5.11 1.79
N PRO A 270 20.79 -4.15 2.36
CA PRO A 270 20.47 -3.59 3.66
C PRO A 270 19.05 -3.01 3.71
N LEU A 271 18.41 -3.03 4.87
CA LEU A 271 17.05 -2.49 5.04
C LEU A 271 16.94 -1.01 4.62
N SER A 272 18.02 -0.22 4.75
CA SER A 272 18.09 1.17 4.28
C SER A 272 17.84 1.32 2.78
N ASP A 273 18.10 0.27 2.01
CA ASP A 273 18.10 0.29 0.55
C ASP A 273 16.81 -0.33 -0.02
N THR A 274 15.77 -0.46 0.82
CA THR A 274 14.45 -1.00 0.45
C THR A 274 13.86 -0.32 -0.79
N ALA A 275 14.10 0.99 -0.98
CA ALA A 275 13.65 1.72 -2.17
C ALA A 275 14.29 1.19 -3.46
N ALA A 276 15.60 0.93 -3.43
CA ALA A 276 16.32 0.33 -4.55
C ALA A 276 15.83 -1.11 -4.80
N ALA A 277 15.72 -1.91 -3.74
CA ALA A 277 15.21 -3.27 -3.85
C ALA A 277 13.77 -3.34 -4.40
N TYR A 278 12.88 -2.41 -4.02
CA TYR A 278 11.56 -2.32 -4.63
C TYR A 278 11.63 -2.07 -6.15
N ARG A 279 12.51 -1.16 -6.61
CA ARG A 279 12.73 -0.92 -8.06
C ARG A 279 13.25 -2.17 -8.76
N GLN A 280 14.25 -2.84 -8.18
CA GLN A 280 14.80 -4.10 -8.70
C GLN A 280 13.72 -5.18 -8.84
N ALA A 281 12.94 -5.41 -7.77
CA ALA A 281 11.84 -6.38 -7.77
C ALA A 281 10.75 -6.03 -8.80
N PHE A 282 10.45 -4.74 -8.98
CA PHE A 282 9.49 -4.30 -10.01
C PHE A 282 9.99 -4.52 -11.43
N HIS A 283 11.29 -4.32 -11.68
CA HIS A 283 11.91 -4.63 -12.96
C HIS A 283 11.89 -6.14 -13.24
N ALA A 284 12.26 -6.95 -12.25
CA ALA A 284 12.15 -8.41 -12.34
C ALA A 284 10.70 -8.86 -12.60
N LEU A 285 9.71 -8.22 -11.98
CA LEU A 285 8.29 -8.50 -12.21
C LEU A 285 7.89 -8.30 -13.69
N ALA A 286 8.45 -7.30 -14.36
CA ALA A 286 8.17 -7.09 -15.79
C ALA A 286 8.66 -8.25 -16.65
N VAL A 287 9.81 -8.84 -16.31
CA VAL A 287 10.35 -10.05 -16.96
C VAL A 287 9.47 -11.26 -16.68
N ALA A 288 9.12 -11.44 -15.41
CA ALA A 288 8.36 -12.57 -14.92
C ALA A 288 7.02 -12.74 -15.67
N ARG A 289 6.39 -11.65 -16.13
CA ARG A 289 5.14 -11.70 -16.94
C ARG A 289 5.28 -12.47 -18.25
N GLY A 290 6.48 -12.53 -18.81
CA GLY A 290 6.77 -13.23 -20.07
C GLY A 290 7.34 -14.63 -19.88
N LEU A 291 7.61 -15.06 -18.63
CA LEU A 291 8.19 -16.36 -18.33
C LEU A 291 7.10 -17.38 -17.96
N PRO A 292 7.22 -18.65 -18.40
CA PRO A 292 6.30 -19.71 -17.99
C PRO A 292 6.21 -19.89 -16.47
N ASP A 293 7.35 -19.76 -15.77
CA ASP A 293 7.44 -19.90 -14.31
C ASP A 293 6.84 -18.70 -13.56
N ARG A 294 6.45 -17.62 -14.28
CA ARG A 294 5.89 -16.37 -13.71
C ARG A 294 6.72 -15.77 -12.58
N HIS A 295 8.01 -16.07 -12.56
CA HIS A 295 8.94 -15.68 -11.50
C HIS A 295 10.27 -15.22 -12.13
N ALA A 296 10.80 -14.11 -11.64
CA ALA A 296 12.14 -13.66 -11.98
C ALA A 296 12.83 -12.99 -10.78
N ARG A 297 14.14 -13.20 -10.69
CA ARG A 297 15.03 -12.46 -9.78
C ARG A 297 15.76 -11.39 -10.57
N PHE A 298 15.94 -10.23 -9.97
CA PHE A 298 16.77 -9.18 -10.51
C PHE A 298 18.22 -9.69 -10.57
N GLY A 299 18.85 -9.54 -11.73
CA GLY A 299 20.25 -9.90 -11.92
C GLY A 299 21.18 -8.75 -11.53
N SER A 300 22.43 -9.09 -11.22
CA SER A 300 23.51 -8.18 -10.84
C SER A 300 23.98 -7.33 -12.02
N ALA A 301 23.12 -6.47 -12.56
CA ALA A 301 23.53 -5.45 -13.50
C ALA A 301 24.24 -4.33 -12.71
N PRO A 302 25.44 -3.87 -13.14
CA PRO A 302 26.10 -2.77 -12.46
C PRO A 302 25.19 -1.54 -12.44
N GLU A 303 25.09 -0.89 -11.28
CA GLU A 303 24.29 0.33 -11.12
C GLU A 303 25.14 1.53 -11.54
N PRO A 304 24.62 2.45 -12.38
CA PRO A 304 25.38 3.62 -12.85
C PRO A 304 25.85 4.49 -11.67
N ALA A 305 25.07 4.50 -10.58
CA ALA A 305 25.40 5.20 -9.35
C ALA A 305 26.71 4.75 -8.69
N LEU A 306 27.08 3.47 -8.82
CA LEU A 306 28.29 2.91 -8.21
C LEU A 306 29.55 3.18 -9.05
N VAL A 307 29.39 3.32 -10.36
CA VAL A 307 30.50 3.52 -11.31
C VAL A 307 30.76 4.99 -11.64
N ALA A 308 29.88 5.90 -11.23
CA ALA A 308 30.03 7.35 -11.44
C ALA A 308 31.20 7.98 -10.64
N GLY A 309 31.68 7.31 -9.59
CA GLY A 309 32.85 7.72 -8.82
C GLY A 309 32.74 9.10 -8.16
N ALA A 310 33.89 9.72 -7.89
CA ALA A 310 33.96 10.97 -7.12
C ALA A 310 33.46 12.18 -7.90
N ALA A 311 33.76 12.20 -9.20
CA ALA A 311 33.24 13.20 -10.13
C ALA A 311 31.70 13.19 -10.16
N GLY A 312 31.10 11.99 -10.28
CA GLY A 312 29.65 11.81 -10.21
C GLY A 312 29.05 12.24 -8.89
N ALA A 313 29.69 11.93 -7.76
CA ALA A 313 29.23 12.37 -6.44
C ALA A 313 29.21 13.91 -6.32
N ARG A 314 30.29 14.59 -6.74
CA ARG A 314 30.35 16.07 -6.74
C ARG A 314 29.30 16.69 -7.65
N TRP A 315 29.14 16.15 -8.85
CA TRP A 315 28.12 16.60 -9.80
C TRP A 315 26.72 16.43 -9.22
N ALA A 316 26.41 15.26 -8.64
CA ALA A 316 25.10 14.98 -8.08
C ALA A 316 24.77 15.90 -6.89
N ASP A 317 25.75 16.14 -6.00
CA ASP A 317 25.58 17.06 -4.88
C ASP A 317 25.43 18.51 -5.36
N ALA A 318 26.21 18.95 -6.36
CA ALA A 318 26.08 20.28 -6.94
C ALA A 318 24.71 20.49 -7.64
N LEU A 319 24.27 19.50 -8.41
CA LEU A 319 22.97 19.54 -9.11
C LEU A 319 21.82 19.63 -8.12
N LEU A 320 21.85 18.85 -7.04
CA LEU A 320 20.75 18.79 -6.07
C LEU A 320 20.87 19.84 -4.96
N ALA A 321 21.99 20.55 -4.83
CA ALA A 321 22.22 21.53 -3.77
C ALA A 321 21.09 22.58 -3.65
N PRO A 322 20.60 23.23 -4.72
CA PRO A 322 19.54 24.25 -4.60
C PRO A 322 18.23 23.70 -4.02
N LEU A 323 17.92 22.44 -4.31
CA LEU A 323 16.74 21.74 -3.77
C LEU A 323 16.94 21.38 -2.30
N LEU A 324 18.12 20.89 -1.95
CA LEU A 324 18.42 20.36 -0.61
C LEU A 324 18.63 21.45 0.43
N THR A 325 19.13 22.62 0.01
CA THR A 325 19.33 23.79 0.87
C THR A 325 18.13 24.74 0.89
N HIS A 326 17.07 24.43 0.13
CA HIS A 326 15.86 25.23 0.09
C HIS A 326 15.22 25.39 1.47
N LEU A 327 14.98 26.65 1.85
CA LEU A 327 14.24 27.01 3.05
C LEU A 327 12.85 27.55 2.66
N PRO A 328 11.77 26.99 3.24
CA PRO A 328 10.42 27.44 2.96
C PRO A 328 10.23 28.88 3.49
N ARG A 329 9.52 29.72 2.73
CA ARG A 329 9.26 31.11 3.13
C ARG A 329 8.22 31.22 4.22
N ARG A 330 7.31 30.25 4.29
CA ARG A 330 6.23 30.15 5.29
C ARG A 330 6.21 28.75 5.87
N SER A 331 5.66 28.60 7.08
CA SER A 331 5.59 27.29 7.76
C SER A 331 4.77 26.24 6.99
N GLN A 332 3.81 26.67 6.17
CA GLN A 332 3.01 25.80 5.32
C GLN A 332 3.64 25.46 3.95
N ASP A 333 4.74 26.14 3.57
CA ASP A 333 5.40 25.88 2.30
C ASP A 333 6.27 24.62 2.41
N PRO A 334 6.38 23.81 1.35
CA PRO A 334 7.13 22.56 1.41
C PRO A 334 8.64 22.81 1.60
N GLY A 335 9.23 22.18 2.61
CA GLY A 335 10.68 22.22 2.84
C GLY A 335 11.47 21.32 1.90
N SER A 336 12.81 21.40 1.98
CA SER A 336 13.72 20.62 1.13
C SER A 336 13.48 19.10 1.18
N GLN A 337 13.22 18.54 2.36
CA GLN A 337 12.93 17.12 2.53
C GLN A 337 11.64 16.70 1.79
N GLU A 338 10.58 17.51 1.89
CA GLU A 338 9.32 17.23 1.20
C GLU A 338 9.46 17.32 -0.32
N LEU A 339 10.22 18.31 -0.80
CA LEU A 339 10.47 18.48 -2.24
C LEU A 339 11.36 17.36 -2.78
N ALA A 340 12.41 16.94 -2.05
CA ALA A 340 13.25 15.81 -2.44
C ALA A 340 12.45 14.49 -2.48
N ALA A 341 11.60 14.24 -1.48
CA ALA A 341 10.71 13.08 -1.47
C ALA A 341 9.69 13.15 -2.63
N THR A 342 9.21 14.35 -2.96
CA THR A 342 8.30 14.57 -4.09
C THR A 342 8.98 14.25 -5.42
N LEU A 343 10.21 14.74 -5.63
CA LEU A 343 10.99 14.47 -6.84
C LEU A 343 11.27 12.97 -7.00
N ALA A 344 11.79 12.32 -5.96
CA ALA A 344 12.11 10.89 -6.00
C ALA A 344 10.86 10.04 -6.28
N SER A 345 9.74 10.35 -5.62
CA SER A 345 8.46 9.67 -5.85
C SER A 345 7.93 9.88 -7.28
N TRP A 346 8.04 11.11 -7.81
CA TRP A 346 7.57 11.42 -9.15
C TRP A 346 8.43 10.81 -10.25
N LEU A 347 9.75 10.77 -10.11
CA LEU A 347 10.61 10.04 -11.05
C LEU A 347 10.29 8.54 -11.03
N ALA A 348 10.10 7.97 -9.84
CA ALA A 348 9.79 6.55 -9.68
C ALA A 348 8.38 6.15 -10.17
N PHE A 349 7.37 7.02 -10.02
CA PHE A 349 5.95 6.66 -10.20
C PHE A 349 5.15 7.56 -11.16
N SER A 350 5.75 8.65 -11.64
CA SER A 350 5.09 9.68 -12.47
C SER A 350 3.81 10.19 -11.81
N SER A 351 2.66 10.18 -12.51
CA SER A 351 1.37 10.64 -11.97
C SER A 351 0.91 9.84 -10.73
N HIS A 352 1.35 8.59 -10.58
CA HIS A 352 1.02 7.75 -9.43
C HIS A 352 1.75 8.19 -8.14
N ALA A 353 2.68 9.14 -8.22
CA ALA A 353 3.28 9.77 -7.04
C ALA A 353 2.24 10.39 -6.10
N THR A 354 1.07 10.79 -6.61
CA THR A 354 -0.07 11.26 -5.79
C THR A 354 -0.55 10.21 -4.80
N GLN A 355 -0.64 8.95 -5.22
CA GLN A 355 -1.02 7.82 -4.35
C GLN A 355 0.10 7.47 -3.38
N HIS A 356 1.35 7.48 -3.85
CA HIS A 356 2.51 7.19 -3.01
C HIS A 356 2.70 8.23 -1.90
N LEU A 357 2.58 9.52 -2.22
CA LEU A 357 2.76 10.63 -1.29
C LEU A 357 1.48 11.00 -0.53
N LYS A 358 0.32 10.43 -0.91
CA LYS A 358 -1.00 10.79 -0.39
C LYS A 358 -1.33 12.29 -0.51
N ILE A 359 -0.94 12.90 -1.63
CA ILE A 359 -1.20 14.31 -1.94
C ILE A 359 -2.12 14.46 -3.16
N HIS A 360 -2.78 15.61 -3.25
CA HIS A 360 -3.59 15.94 -4.41
C HIS A 360 -2.72 16.25 -5.64
N ARG A 361 -3.26 16.01 -6.85
CA ARG A 361 -2.57 16.26 -8.13
C ARG A 361 -2.07 17.70 -8.29
N ASN A 362 -2.81 18.68 -7.78
CA ASN A 362 -2.42 20.09 -7.87
C ASN A 362 -1.23 20.39 -6.95
N THR A 363 -1.17 19.76 -5.78
CA THR A 363 -0.03 19.88 -4.85
C THR A 363 1.22 19.28 -5.49
N LEU A 364 1.08 18.11 -6.13
CA LEU A 364 2.18 17.51 -6.89
C LEU A 364 2.68 18.46 -7.99
N ALA A 365 1.78 19.00 -8.82
CA ALA A 365 2.14 19.91 -9.90
C ALA A 365 2.84 21.19 -9.39
N ALA A 366 2.33 21.79 -8.30
CA ALA A 366 2.93 22.98 -7.70
C ALA A 366 4.33 22.71 -7.15
N ARG A 367 4.53 21.56 -6.47
CA ARG A 367 5.86 21.15 -5.97
C ARG A 367 6.83 20.87 -7.10
N LEU A 368 6.41 20.18 -8.17
CA LEU A 368 7.26 19.92 -9.34
C LEU A 368 7.66 21.22 -10.05
N LYS A 369 6.74 22.19 -10.18
CA LYS A 369 7.07 23.50 -10.72
C LYS A 369 8.16 24.20 -9.88
N LEU A 370 7.99 24.23 -8.56
CA LEU A 370 9.00 24.79 -7.66
C LEU A 370 10.35 24.06 -7.76
N ILE A 371 10.34 22.73 -7.85
CA ILE A 371 11.57 21.92 -8.03
C ILE A 371 12.27 22.30 -9.34
N GLY A 372 11.53 22.41 -10.45
CA GLY A 372 12.08 22.84 -11.74
C GLY A 372 12.68 24.25 -11.68
N GLU A 373 12.00 25.18 -11.01
CA GLU A 373 12.49 26.56 -10.80
C GLU A 373 13.77 26.60 -9.94
N LEU A 374 13.82 25.83 -8.85
CA LEU A 374 15.01 25.77 -7.97
C LEU A 374 16.22 25.18 -8.67
N LEU A 375 16.01 24.18 -9.53
CA LEU A 375 17.08 23.46 -10.21
C LEU A 375 17.43 24.05 -11.58
N GLY A 376 16.64 24.99 -12.09
CA GLY A 376 16.79 25.53 -13.45
C GLY A 376 16.56 24.48 -14.55
N LEU A 377 15.72 23.47 -14.29
CA LEU A 377 15.46 22.35 -15.20
C LEU A 377 14.00 22.30 -15.64
N ASP A 378 13.78 22.03 -16.93
CA ASP A 378 12.46 21.65 -17.43
C ASP A 378 12.18 20.17 -17.13
N LEU A 379 11.36 19.93 -16.12
CA LEU A 379 10.96 18.58 -15.72
C LEU A 379 10.11 17.87 -16.77
N ASN A 380 9.64 18.53 -17.83
CA ASN A 380 8.95 17.84 -18.92
C ASN A 380 9.90 17.14 -19.89
N ARG A 381 11.21 17.42 -19.81
CA ARG A 381 12.24 16.82 -20.66
C ARG A 381 12.85 15.58 -20.01
N LEU A 382 12.93 14.50 -20.78
CA LEU A 382 13.51 13.23 -20.35
C LEU A 382 14.97 13.37 -19.94
N ALA A 383 15.74 14.22 -20.63
CA ALA A 383 17.14 14.50 -20.30
C ALA A 383 17.29 15.04 -18.87
N GLY A 384 16.49 16.05 -18.51
CA GLY A 384 16.49 16.63 -17.16
C GLY A 384 16.03 15.61 -16.11
N GLN A 385 15.00 14.80 -16.43
CA GLN A 385 14.55 13.73 -15.54
C GLN A 385 15.62 12.65 -15.32
N ALA A 386 16.33 12.23 -16.36
CA ALA A 386 17.37 11.22 -16.28
C ALA A 386 18.58 11.71 -15.48
N ALA A 387 18.99 12.97 -15.67
CA ALA A 387 20.01 13.61 -14.84
C ALA A 387 19.62 13.62 -13.35
N LEU A 388 18.38 13.98 -13.03
CA LEU A 388 17.90 14.00 -11.64
C LEU A 388 17.78 12.60 -11.04
N ASP A 389 17.31 11.62 -11.81
CA ASP A 389 17.24 10.22 -11.37
C ASP A 389 18.64 9.66 -11.07
N LEU A 390 19.62 9.90 -11.96
CA LEU A 390 21.00 9.49 -11.75
C LEU A 390 21.61 10.18 -10.51
N ALA A 391 21.43 11.49 -10.35
CA ALA A 391 21.93 12.23 -9.20
C ALA A 391 21.33 11.73 -7.88
N LEU A 392 20.03 11.43 -7.86
CA LEU A 392 19.38 10.83 -6.69
C LEU A 392 19.91 9.43 -6.40
N CYS A 393 20.16 8.61 -7.43
CA CYS A 393 20.73 7.27 -7.26
C CYS A 393 22.17 7.32 -6.74
N ILE A 394 23.02 8.20 -7.27
CA ILE A 394 24.38 8.44 -6.75
C ILE A 394 24.35 8.86 -5.28
N ARG A 395 23.39 9.72 -4.90
CA ARG A 395 23.23 10.12 -3.49
C ARG A 395 22.60 9.06 -2.59
N ALA A 396 21.88 8.10 -3.17
CA ALA A 396 21.35 6.96 -2.42
C ALA A 396 22.40 5.85 -2.27
N ALA A 397 23.49 5.87 -3.06
CA ALA A 397 24.52 4.85 -3.01
C ALA A 397 25.16 4.71 -1.61
N PRO A 398 25.44 3.48 -1.13
CA PRO A 398 25.96 3.25 0.21
C PRO A 398 27.25 4.02 0.48
N ALA A 399 27.37 4.59 1.68
CA ALA A 399 28.52 5.42 2.08
C ALA A 399 29.89 4.73 1.95
N ARG A 400 29.94 3.39 1.98
CA ARG A 400 31.18 2.60 1.76
C ARG A 400 31.73 2.73 0.34
N HIS A 401 30.88 3.06 -0.62
CA HIS A 401 31.21 3.27 -2.03
C HIS A 401 31.26 4.75 -2.40
N ARG A 402 31.02 5.66 -1.42
CA ARG A 402 31.21 7.09 -1.64
C ARG A 402 32.69 7.42 -1.48
N PRO A 403 33.35 7.92 -2.53
CA PRO A 403 34.70 8.43 -2.41
C PRO A 403 34.72 9.66 -1.48
N ASP A 404 35.84 9.86 -0.77
CA ASP A 404 36.00 10.97 0.18
C ASP A 404 36.04 12.31 -0.56
N VAL A 405 34.87 12.93 -0.75
CA VAL A 405 34.68 14.18 -1.50
C VAL A 405 35.34 15.38 -0.79
N ARG A 406 35.73 15.24 0.49
CA ARG A 406 36.19 16.35 1.33
C ARG A 406 37.60 16.86 1.00
N ARG A 407 38.33 16.22 0.07
CA ARG A 407 39.75 16.51 -0.20
C ARG A 407 40.04 17.23 -1.52
N GLU A 408 39.06 17.41 -2.41
CA GLU A 408 39.28 18.01 -3.73
C GLU A 408 38.46 19.30 -3.91
N HIS A 409 39.14 20.46 -3.96
CA HIS A 409 38.55 21.78 -4.20
C HIS A 409 38.30 22.06 -5.70
N THR A 410 38.10 21.02 -6.52
CA THR A 410 37.87 21.19 -7.96
C THR A 410 36.40 21.55 -8.22
N ALA A 411 36.17 22.38 -9.24
CA ALA A 411 34.82 22.71 -9.68
C ALA A 411 34.02 21.42 -9.99
N ALA A 412 32.73 21.42 -9.66
CA ALA A 412 31.88 20.27 -9.96
C ALA A 412 31.82 20.07 -11.49
N PRO A 413 32.08 18.85 -11.99
CA PRO A 413 31.96 18.57 -13.42
C PRO A 413 30.51 18.70 -13.88
N ASP A 414 30.30 18.93 -15.17
CA ASP A 414 28.97 18.81 -15.77
C ASP A 414 28.59 17.34 -15.99
N LEU A 415 27.35 17.11 -16.45
CA LEU A 415 26.84 15.76 -16.69
C LEU A 415 27.65 15.04 -17.77
N ASP A 416 27.97 15.70 -18.88
CA ASP A 416 28.67 15.06 -20.00
C ASP A 416 30.09 14.61 -19.58
N ALA A 417 30.78 15.37 -18.72
CA ALA A 417 32.05 14.96 -18.14
C ALA A 417 31.91 13.73 -17.23
N VAL A 418 30.83 13.63 -16.44
CA VAL A 418 30.54 12.43 -15.63
C VAL A 418 30.25 11.23 -16.54
N LEU A 419 29.47 11.42 -17.61
CA LEU A 419 29.12 10.36 -18.55
C LEU A 419 30.32 9.90 -19.39
N SER A 420 31.30 10.78 -19.63
CA SER A 420 32.55 10.44 -20.29
C SER A 420 33.52 9.63 -19.42
N GLY A 421 33.22 9.47 -18.12
CA GLY A 421 34.03 8.67 -17.21
C GLY A 421 34.07 7.19 -17.61
N PRO A 422 35.22 6.50 -17.51
CA PRO A 422 35.38 5.13 -18.02
C PRO A 422 34.39 4.14 -17.40
N GLY A 423 34.11 4.27 -16.10
CA GLY A 423 33.13 3.40 -15.42
C GLY A 423 31.72 3.54 -15.97
N ILE A 424 31.27 4.75 -16.31
CA ILE A 424 29.96 4.97 -16.95
C ILE A 424 29.97 4.49 -18.39
N GLN A 425 31.06 4.66 -19.11
CA GLN A 425 31.18 4.18 -20.49
C GLN A 425 31.15 2.65 -20.60
N ASP A 426 31.89 1.95 -19.74
CA ASP A 426 31.86 0.49 -19.67
C ASP A 426 30.47 -0.03 -19.29
N TRP A 427 29.83 0.62 -18.32
CA TRP A 427 28.45 0.35 -17.93
C TRP A 427 27.48 0.56 -19.08
N ALA A 428 27.56 1.69 -19.78
CA ALA A 428 26.69 2.01 -20.91
C ALA A 428 26.85 0.98 -22.03
N ALA A 429 28.10 0.64 -22.38
CA ALA A 429 28.39 -0.38 -23.37
C ALA A 429 27.81 -1.75 -22.97
N GLN A 430 27.89 -2.14 -21.69
CA GLN A 430 27.27 -3.37 -21.19
C GLN A 430 25.75 -3.34 -21.30
N GLN A 431 25.12 -2.23 -20.92
CA GLN A 431 23.66 -2.06 -21.02
C GLN A 431 23.18 -2.12 -22.47
N LEU A 432 23.89 -1.48 -23.40
CA LEU A 432 23.50 -1.45 -24.81
C LEU A 432 23.73 -2.79 -25.51
N ARG A 433 24.78 -3.55 -25.13
CA ARG A 433 24.99 -4.93 -25.62
C ARG A 433 23.80 -5.86 -25.33
N GLN A 434 23.09 -5.63 -24.22
CA GLN A 434 21.91 -6.45 -23.87
C GLN A 434 20.76 -6.27 -24.87
N ILE A 435 20.73 -5.19 -25.67
CA ILE A 435 19.62 -4.91 -26.60
C ILE A 435 19.69 -5.80 -27.85
N ALA A 436 20.89 -6.22 -28.26
CA ALA A 436 21.12 -6.91 -29.54
C ALA A 436 20.21 -8.14 -29.81
N PRO A 437 19.92 -9.03 -28.83
CA PRO A 437 19.03 -10.18 -29.03
C PRO A 437 17.57 -9.81 -29.35
N ALA A 438 17.13 -8.58 -29.11
CA ALA A 438 15.77 -8.14 -29.42
C ALA A 438 15.52 -7.96 -30.94
N GLY A 439 16.57 -7.93 -31.75
CA GLY A 439 16.52 -7.86 -33.21
C GLY A 439 17.08 -6.55 -33.80
N PRO A 440 17.15 -6.42 -35.13
CA PRO A 440 17.87 -5.33 -35.81
C PRO A 440 17.26 -3.95 -35.58
N THR A 441 15.94 -3.85 -35.34
CA THR A 441 15.25 -2.56 -35.11
C THR A 441 15.18 -2.16 -33.64
N ALA A 442 15.83 -2.92 -32.75
CA ALA A 442 15.70 -2.78 -31.30
C ALA A 442 16.28 -1.46 -30.80
N GLU A 443 17.51 -1.16 -31.20
CA GLU A 443 18.19 0.09 -30.87
C GLU A 443 17.46 1.30 -31.45
N GLU A 444 17.11 1.27 -32.74
CA GLU A 444 16.34 2.33 -33.41
C GLU A 444 15.02 2.61 -32.68
N THR A 445 14.29 1.55 -32.29
CA THR A 445 13.03 1.70 -31.56
C THR A 445 13.25 2.41 -30.22
N LEU A 446 14.29 2.05 -29.47
CA LEU A 446 14.60 2.69 -28.18
C LEU A 446 15.08 4.13 -28.35
N ARG A 447 16.01 4.40 -29.27
CA ARG A 447 16.51 5.76 -29.53
C ARG A 447 15.38 6.69 -29.95
N THR A 448 14.51 6.25 -30.86
CA THR A 448 13.34 7.02 -31.29
C THR A 448 12.36 7.23 -30.14
N TRP A 449 12.10 6.20 -29.33
CA TRP A 449 11.23 6.32 -28.17
C TRP A 449 11.74 7.33 -27.14
N LEU A 450 13.03 7.31 -26.84
CA LEU A 450 13.66 8.24 -25.89
C LEU A 450 13.69 9.67 -26.45
N ARG A 451 13.96 9.86 -27.75
CA ARG A 451 13.91 11.16 -28.43
C ARG A 451 12.50 11.76 -28.39
N CYS A 452 11.48 10.90 -28.47
CA CYS A 452 10.08 11.24 -28.32
C CYS A 452 9.63 11.31 -26.84
N GLU A 453 10.53 11.63 -25.91
CA GLU A 453 10.24 11.83 -24.47
C GLU A 453 9.55 10.60 -23.82
N ALA A 454 9.88 9.39 -24.30
CA ALA A 454 9.26 8.13 -23.89
C ALA A 454 7.73 8.03 -24.18
N GLN A 455 7.21 8.79 -25.15
CA GLN A 455 5.78 8.79 -25.52
C GLN A 455 5.47 7.86 -26.69
N LEU A 456 4.48 6.97 -26.54
CA LEU A 456 4.17 5.95 -27.55
C LEU A 456 3.63 6.51 -28.87
N ALA A 457 2.77 7.52 -28.84
CA ALA A 457 2.12 8.05 -30.04
C ALA A 457 3.10 8.78 -30.98
N PRO A 458 3.93 9.73 -30.49
CA PRO A 458 4.97 10.34 -31.32
C PRO A 458 5.99 9.32 -31.84
N THR A 459 6.40 8.37 -31.00
CA THR A 459 7.32 7.29 -31.40
C THR A 459 6.76 6.45 -32.55
N ALA A 460 5.48 6.09 -32.48
CA ALA A 460 4.82 5.32 -33.52
C ALA A 460 4.77 6.08 -34.86
N ALA A 461 4.47 7.38 -34.80
CA ALA A 461 4.46 8.25 -35.97
C ALA A 461 5.86 8.34 -36.61
N GLU A 462 6.91 8.56 -35.81
CA GLU A 462 8.29 8.65 -36.28
C GLU A 462 8.80 7.32 -36.88
N LEU A 463 8.45 6.19 -36.27
CA LEU A 463 8.82 4.84 -36.75
C LEU A 463 7.96 4.36 -37.93
N GLY A 464 6.92 5.10 -38.33
CA GLY A 464 5.99 4.68 -39.39
C GLY A 464 5.19 3.41 -39.05
N ILE A 465 4.91 3.14 -37.78
CA ILE A 465 4.16 1.96 -37.32
C ILE A 465 2.98 2.36 -36.43
N SER A 466 2.11 1.40 -36.12
CA SER A 466 0.98 1.65 -35.21
C SER A 466 1.42 1.73 -33.74
N VAL A 467 0.67 2.48 -32.91
CA VAL A 467 0.91 2.56 -31.45
C VAL A 467 0.93 1.18 -30.77
N PRO A 468 -0.01 0.25 -31.06
CA PRO A 468 0.09 -1.12 -30.57
C PRO A 468 1.36 -1.84 -31.04
N GLY A 469 1.81 -1.58 -32.28
CA GLY A 469 3.07 -2.10 -32.81
C GLY A 469 4.29 -1.63 -32.02
N THR A 470 4.40 -0.32 -31.75
CA THR A 470 5.46 0.26 -30.90
C THR A 470 5.43 -0.35 -29.50
N ARG A 471 4.24 -0.47 -28.90
CA ARG A 471 4.06 -1.11 -27.59
C ARG A 471 4.56 -2.55 -27.60
N LYS A 472 4.20 -3.34 -28.61
CA LYS A 472 4.64 -4.74 -28.75
C LYS A 472 6.17 -4.85 -28.84
N ARG A 473 6.82 -3.95 -29.59
CA ARG A 473 8.30 -3.89 -29.66
C ARG A 473 8.92 -3.56 -28.31
N LEU A 474 8.39 -2.58 -27.59
CA LEU A 474 8.88 -2.21 -26.26
C LEU A 474 8.68 -3.33 -25.22
N VAL A 475 7.56 -4.06 -25.24
CA VAL A 475 7.36 -5.24 -24.38
C VAL A 475 8.39 -6.33 -24.66
N ARG A 476 8.74 -6.57 -25.94
CA ARG A 476 9.82 -7.51 -26.28
C ARG A 476 11.18 -7.05 -25.73
N LEU A 477 11.44 -5.74 -25.78
CA LEU A 477 12.64 -5.13 -25.20
C LEU A 477 12.67 -5.25 -23.68
N GLU A 478 11.54 -5.13 -22.98
CA GLU A 478 11.46 -5.33 -21.51
C GLU A 478 11.95 -6.72 -21.10
N ALA A 479 11.59 -7.76 -21.88
CA ALA A 479 12.00 -9.14 -21.61
C ALA A 479 13.51 -9.35 -21.79
N VAL A 480 14.11 -8.71 -22.80
CA VAL A 480 15.54 -8.83 -23.11
C VAL A 480 16.41 -7.99 -22.16
N LEU A 481 15.97 -6.77 -21.83
CA LEU A 481 16.68 -5.87 -20.90
C LEU A 481 16.52 -6.25 -19.43
N HIS A 482 15.64 -7.21 -19.15
CA HIS A 482 15.21 -7.56 -17.81
C HIS A 482 14.68 -6.37 -16.98
N ARG A 483 14.05 -5.39 -17.64
CA ARG A 483 13.65 -4.12 -17.03
C ARG A 483 12.32 -3.62 -17.58
N SER A 484 11.49 -3.05 -16.70
CA SER A 484 10.26 -2.35 -17.07
C SER A 484 10.57 -1.08 -17.85
N LEU A 485 9.89 -0.86 -18.97
CA LEU A 485 9.97 0.34 -19.81
C LEU A 485 8.64 1.10 -19.78
N LEU A 486 7.53 0.37 -19.89
CA LEU A 486 6.19 0.91 -20.08
C LEU A 486 5.44 1.17 -18.76
N ARG A 487 5.85 0.52 -17.66
CA ARG A 487 5.29 0.73 -16.32
C ARG A 487 6.34 1.39 -15.42
N THR A 488 5.88 2.17 -14.44
CA THR A 488 6.76 2.87 -13.48
C THR A 488 6.95 2.04 -12.20
N PRO A 489 8.16 1.88 -11.67
CA PRO A 489 9.43 2.46 -12.11
C PRO A 489 9.92 1.94 -13.47
N SER A 490 10.41 2.86 -14.32
CA SER A 490 10.82 2.61 -15.70
C SER A 490 12.32 2.81 -15.89
N ALA A 491 12.97 1.94 -16.66
CA ALA A 491 14.38 2.03 -17.00
C ALA A 491 14.71 3.06 -18.10
N ARG A 492 13.73 3.91 -18.48
CA ARG A 492 13.93 4.96 -19.49
C ARG A 492 15.08 5.93 -19.14
N TYR A 493 15.28 6.21 -17.85
CA TYR A 493 16.33 7.12 -17.39
C TYR A 493 17.72 6.49 -17.57
N ASP A 494 17.89 5.24 -17.13
CA ASP A 494 19.12 4.49 -17.35
C ASP A 494 19.44 4.32 -18.84
N LEU A 495 18.43 4.03 -19.68
CA LEU A 495 18.62 3.91 -21.12
C LEU A 495 19.02 5.24 -21.77
N TRP A 496 18.39 6.35 -21.36
CA TRP A 496 18.79 7.67 -21.83
C TRP A 496 20.24 7.97 -21.47
N THR A 497 20.63 7.68 -20.22
CA THR A 497 22.01 7.86 -19.74
C THR A 497 23.00 7.00 -20.53
N ALA A 498 22.67 5.73 -20.79
CA ALA A 498 23.53 4.82 -21.54
C ALA A 498 23.72 5.27 -23.00
N PHE A 499 22.65 5.68 -23.69
CA PHE A 499 22.77 6.21 -25.04
C PHE A 499 23.53 7.53 -25.09
N ARG A 500 23.29 8.45 -24.14
CA ARG A 500 24.04 9.71 -24.08
C ARG A 500 25.52 9.47 -23.84
N ALA A 501 25.89 8.55 -22.95
CA ALA A 501 27.28 8.19 -22.72
C ALA A 501 27.93 7.62 -24.00
N ALA A 502 27.26 6.69 -24.69
CA ALA A 502 27.75 6.13 -25.95
C ALA A 502 27.92 7.18 -27.04
N ASP A 503 26.98 8.13 -27.15
CA ASP A 503 27.03 9.22 -28.14
C ASP A 503 28.15 10.24 -27.86
N LEU A 504 28.72 10.28 -26.64
CA LEU A 504 29.88 11.13 -26.31
C LEU A 504 31.23 10.46 -26.64
N LEU A 505 31.25 9.14 -26.84
CA LEU A 505 32.45 8.42 -27.31
C LEU A 505 32.56 8.37 -28.83
N ALA A 506 31.43 8.47 -29.53
CA ALA A 506 31.33 8.47 -30.99
C ALA A 506 31.70 9.84 -31.56
#